data_AF-A0A183ESJ6-F1
#
_entry.id   AF-A0A183ESJ6-F1
#
_cell.length_a   1.000
_cell.length_b   1.000
_cell.length_c   1.000
_cell.angle_alpha   90.00
_cell.angle_beta   90.00
_cell.angle_gamma   90.00
#
_symmetry.space_group_name_H-M   'P 1'
#
loop_
_entity.id
_entity.type
_entity.pdbx_description
1 polymer ?
#
loop_
_entity_poly.entity_id
_entity_poly.type
_entity_poly.pdbx_seq_one_letter_code
_entity_poly.pdbx_strand_id
1 'polypeptide(L)'
;MQRLLREVRNYRGLLARSIIQAQSYSPTFSNVYAAMVAIINSHFPNIGKLIIHRLLTQFKRCYRRNDKTATVVISKFIAHLINQQVIHEILALDMMILMLENPTDDSIEVTVAFLKECGAKLSEISPAGLNGNILNDAEIDKRTQYMIEVIFHIRKDKFQAYPAVIEELDLIEEEDQITHTITLDDPLSPQDELSKLKFLFLEAGFYFCPSAVMFL
;
A
#
# COMPACT_ATOMS: atom_id res chain seq x y z
N MET A 1 -20.11 -12.99 -19.16
CA MET A 1 -19.15 -13.09 -18.05
C MET A 1 -17.69 -13.17 -18.52
N GLN A 2 -17.28 -14.17 -19.33
CA GLN A 2 -15.88 -14.37 -19.74
C GLN A 2 -15.21 -13.19 -20.49
N ARG A 3 -15.98 -12.42 -21.29
CA ARG A 3 -15.47 -11.22 -22.00
C ARG A 3 -15.09 -10.09 -21.04
N LEU A 4 -15.91 -9.83 -20.02
CA LEU A 4 -15.64 -8.82 -18.98
C LEU A 4 -14.40 -9.17 -18.16
N LEU A 5 -14.24 -10.45 -17.80
CA LEU A 5 -13.04 -10.94 -17.08
C LEU A 5 -11.75 -10.75 -17.89
N ARG A 6 -11.84 -10.84 -19.22
CA ARG A 6 -10.70 -10.62 -20.13
C ARG A 6 -10.33 -9.14 -20.23
N GLU A 7 -11.31 -8.25 -20.34
CA GLU A 7 -11.06 -6.80 -20.42
C GLU A 7 -10.41 -6.27 -19.13
N VAL A 8 -10.94 -6.63 -17.96
CA VAL A 8 -10.37 -6.20 -16.66
C VAL A 8 -8.90 -6.63 -16.54
N ARG A 9 -8.55 -7.81 -17.05
CA ARG A 9 -7.16 -8.30 -17.06
C ARG A 9 -6.26 -7.48 -18.00
N ASN A 10 -6.79 -6.99 -19.11
CA ASN A 10 -6.05 -6.15 -20.06
C ASN A 10 -5.76 -4.75 -19.49
N TYR A 11 -6.71 -4.20 -18.70
CA TYR A 11 -6.60 -2.87 -18.11
C TYR A 11 -6.03 -2.85 -16.69
N ARG A 12 -5.62 -4.01 -16.14
CA ARG A 12 -5.10 -4.14 -14.76
C ARG A 12 -3.97 -3.17 -14.42
N GLY A 13 -3.09 -2.87 -15.37
CA GLY A 13 -1.99 -1.94 -15.17
C GLY A 13 -2.46 -0.49 -15.04
N LEU A 14 -3.43 -0.07 -15.86
CA LEU A 14 -4.06 1.24 -15.77
C LEU A 14 -4.88 1.37 -14.49
N LEU A 15 -5.68 0.36 -14.15
CA LEU A 15 -6.47 0.34 -12.93
C LEU A 15 -5.57 0.46 -11.68
N ALA A 16 -4.54 -0.39 -11.57
CA ALA A 16 -3.60 -0.33 -10.46
C ALA A 16 -2.90 1.03 -10.35
N ARG A 17 -2.53 1.65 -11.48
CA ARG A 17 -1.95 3.00 -11.49
C ARG A 17 -2.95 4.04 -10.97
N SER A 18 -4.18 4.04 -11.50
CA SER A 18 -5.21 5.01 -11.13
C SER A 18 -5.53 4.95 -9.64
N ILE A 19 -5.66 3.75 -9.07
CA ILE A 19 -5.93 3.57 -7.64
C ILE A 19 -4.79 4.13 -6.79
N ILE A 20 -3.54 3.75 -7.10
CA ILE A 20 -2.37 4.22 -6.35
C ILE A 20 -2.23 5.75 -6.46
N GLN A 21 -2.45 6.33 -7.65
CA GLN A 21 -2.40 7.79 -7.84
C GLN A 21 -3.52 8.51 -7.07
N ALA A 22 -4.76 8.01 -7.15
CA ALA A 22 -5.89 8.59 -6.44
C ALA A 22 -5.66 8.59 -4.92
N GLN A 23 -5.15 7.48 -4.36
CA GLN A 23 -4.76 7.42 -2.96
C GLN A 23 -3.63 8.41 -2.64
N SER A 24 -2.61 8.52 -3.49
CA SER A 24 -1.49 9.45 -3.26
C SER A 24 -1.92 10.93 -3.25
N TYR A 25 -2.94 11.28 -4.05
CA TYR A 25 -3.51 12.63 -4.08
C TYR A 25 -4.51 12.87 -2.94
N SER A 26 -5.05 11.83 -2.33
CA SER A 26 -6.01 11.98 -1.22
C SER A 26 -5.80 10.92 -0.13
N PRO A 27 -4.66 10.98 0.61
CA PRO A 27 -4.30 9.97 1.59
C PRO A 27 -5.27 9.87 2.78
N THR A 28 -6.08 10.90 3.03
CA THR A 28 -7.14 10.88 4.03
C THR A 28 -8.16 9.76 3.80
N PHE A 29 -8.38 9.35 2.54
CA PHE A 29 -9.33 8.29 2.17
C PHE A 29 -8.64 6.93 1.93
N SER A 30 -7.45 6.71 2.48
CA SER A 30 -6.68 5.47 2.23
C SER A 30 -7.44 4.20 2.62
N ASN A 31 -8.26 4.25 3.69
CA ASN A 31 -9.14 3.17 4.12
C ASN A 31 -10.20 2.83 3.06
N VAL A 32 -10.82 3.83 2.43
CA VAL A 32 -11.80 3.65 1.34
C VAL A 32 -11.13 3.03 0.11
N TYR A 33 -9.95 3.51 -0.27
CA TYR A 33 -9.20 2.91 -1.37
C TYR A 33 -8.79 1.47 -1.06
N ALA A 34 -8.42 1.15 0.18
CA ALA A 34 -8.10 -0.21 0.59
C ALA A 34 -9.32 -1.14 0.54
N ALA A 35 -10.50 -0.68 0.99
CA ALA A 35 -11.74 -1.44 0.87
C ALA A 35 -12.10 -1.73 -0.59
N MET A 36 -11.94 -0.74 -1.48
CA MET A 36 -12.11 -0.94 -2.92
C MET A 36 -11.11 -1.97 -3.47
N VAL A 37 -9.85 -1.93 -3.03
CA VAL A 37 -8.85 -2.94 -3.43
C VAL A 37 -9.22 -4.32 -2.89
N ALA A 38 -9.77 -4.44 -1.68
CA ALA A 38 -10.23 -5.71 -1.11
C ALA A 38 -11.33 -6.34 -1.97
N ILE A 39 -12.34 -5.56 -2.38
CA ILE A 39 -13.38 -5.99 -3.32
C ILE A 39 -12.79 -6.44 -4.65
N ILE A 40 -11.86 -5.67 -5.22
CA ILE A 40 -11.20 -6.05 -6.48
C ILE A 40 -10.40 -7.34 -6.29
N ASN A 41 -9.76 -7.50 -5.14
CA ASN A 41 -8.86 -8.60 -4.84
C ASN A 41 -9.59 -9.93 -4.64
N SER A 42 -10.78 -9.94 -4.00
CA SER A 42 -11.60 -11.16 -3.85
C SER A 42 -12.00 -11.76 -5.20
N HIS A 43 -12.22 -10.93 -6.22
CA HIS A 43 -12.56 -11.39 -7.58
C HIS A 43 -11.36 -11.51 -8.53
N PHE A 44 -10.34 -10.67 -8.35
CA PHE A 44 -9.17 -10.57 -9.22
C PHE A 44 -7.86 -10.47 -8.41
N PRO A 45 -7.40 -11.56 -7.77
CA PRO A 45 -6.21 -11.54 -6.90
C PRO A 45 -4.94 -11.05 -7.58
N ASN A 46 -4.82 -11.29 -8.89
CA ASN A 46 -3.68 -10.83 -9.68
C ASN A 46 -3.58 -9.29 -9.74
N ILE A 47 -4.69 -8.57 -9.60
CA ILE A 47 -4.72 -7.11 -9.55
C ILE A 47 -4.31 -6.62 -8.17
N GLY A 48 -4.84 -7.23 -7.10
CA GLY A 48 -4.40 -6.95 -5.73
C GLY A 48 -2.89 -7.16 -5.58
N LYS A 49 -2.39 -8.31 -6.02
CA LYS A 49 -0.96 -8.61 -6.09
C LYS A 49 -0.15 -7.55 -6.86
N LEU A 50 -0.61 -7.15 -8.05
CA LEU A 50 0.07 -6.11 -8.84
C LEU A 50 0.14 -4.76 -8.09
N ILE A 51 -0.93 -4.36 -7.41
CA ILE A 51 -0.98 -3.15 -6.60
C ILE A 51 0.06 -3.24 -5.47
N ILE A 52 0.10 -4.37 -4.74
CA ILE A 52 1.08 -4.61 -3.67
C ILE A 52 2.51 -4.50 -4.20
N HIS A 53 2.85 -5.21 -5.28
CA HIS A 53 4.19 -5.15 -5.87
C HIS A 53 4.61 -3.72 -6.24
N ARG A 54 3.69 -2.92 -6.78
CA ARG A 54 3.94 -1.51 -7.11
C ARG A 54 4.13 -0.65 -5.87
N LEU A 55 3.29 -0.81 -4.85
CA LEU A 55 3.39 -0.08 -3.59
C LEU A 55 4.72 -0.39 -2.88
N LEU A 56 5.10 -1.66 -2.78
CA LEU A 56 6.37 -2.05 -2.15
C LEU A 56 7.58 -1.56 -2.94
N THR A 57 7.52 -1.59 -4.27
CA THR A 57 8.58 -1.01 -5.11
C THR A 57 8.71 0.50 -4.86
N GLN A 58 7.60 1.21 -4.74
CA GLN A 58 7.59 2.65 -4.45
C GLN A 58 8.09 2.94 -3.03
N PHE A 59 7.63 2.17 -2.04
CA PHE A 59 8.08 2.27 -0.65
C PHE A 59 9.59 2.13 -0.54
N LYS A 60 10.17 1.02 -1.04
CA LYS A 60 11.63 0.79 -1.01
C LYS A 60 12.39 1.93 -1.67
N ARG A 61 11.87 2.46 -2.79
CA ARG A 61 12.50 3.57 -3.52
C ARG A 61 12.44 4.89 -2.75
N CYS A 62 11.29 5.24 -2.18
CA CYS A 62 11.09 6.49 -1.44
C CYS A 62 11.84 6.46 -0.10
N TYR A 63 11.78 5.35 0.62
CA TYR A 63 12.51 5.16 1.87
C TYR A 63 14.03 5.28 1.67
N ARG A 64 14.60 4.59 0.66
CA ARG A 64 16.04 4.71 0.33
C ARG A 64 16.46 6.13 -0.08
N ARG A 65 15.53 6.95 -0.57
CA ARG A 65 15.79 8.35 -0.98
C ARG A 65 15.54 9.34 0.16
N ASN A 66 15.16 8.87 1.34
CA ASN A 66 14.74 9.70 2.47
C ASN A 66 13.59 10.66 2.10
N ASP A 67 12.71 10.24 1.19
CA ASP A 67 11.49 10.98 0.86
C ASP A 67 10.41 10.63 1.89
N LYS A 68 10.47 11.29 3.06
CA LYS A 68 9.54 11.02 4.17
C LYS A 68 8.10 11.16 3.73
N THR A 69 7.74 12.27 3.10
CA THR A 69 6.34 12.59 2.75
C THR A 69 5.73 11.50 1.88
N ALA A 70 6.43 11.07 0.83
CA ALA A 70 5.95 9.96 0.00
C ALA A 70 5.93 8.64 0.77
N THR A 71 6.92 8.38 1.62
CA THR A 71 6.99 7.17 2.42
C THR A 71 5.79 7.06 3.37
N VAL A 72 5.43 8.12 4.08
CA VAL A 72 4.23 8.15 4.96
C VAL A 72 2.97 7.82 4.16
N VAL A 73 2.78 8.43 2.99
CA VAL A 73 1.58 8.20 2.16
C VAL A 73 1.48 6.76 1.68
N ILE A 74 2.59 6.17 1.23
CA ILE A 74 2.64 4.78 0.74
C ILE A 74 2.45 3.80 1.90
N SER A 75 3.14 4.02 3.02
CA SER A 75 3.02 3.20 4.22
C SER A 75 1.59 3.20 4.75
N LYS A 76 0.92 4.36 4.78
CA LYS A 76 -0.50 4.45 5.17
C LYS A 76 -1.40 3.60 4.28
N PHE A 77 -1.15 3.56 2.97
CA PHE A 77 -1.95 2.70 2.09
C PHE A 77 -1.70 1.21 2.37
N ILE A 78 -0.43 0.82 2.55
CA ILE A 78 -0.06 -0.56 2.92
C ILE A 78 -0.72 -0.96 4.25
N ALA A 79 -0.72 -0.07 5.25
CA ALA A 79 -1.36 -0.32 6.55
C ALA A 79 -2.85 -0.68 6.39
N HIS A 80 -3.61 0.08 5.60
CA HIS A 80 -5.02 -0.24 5.39
C HIS A 80 -5.24 -1.50 4.54
N LEU A 81 -4.33 -1.83 3.62
CA LEU A 81 -4.39 -3.11 2.90
C LEU A 81 -4.15 -4.31 3.83
N ILE A 82 -3.34 -4.14 4.88
CA ILE A 82 -3.16 -5.13 5.95
C ILE A 82 -4.44 -5.22 6.80
N ASN A 83 -5.02 -4.08 7.17
CA ASN A 83 -6.28 -4.08 7.94
C ASN A 83 -7.41 -4.80 7.21
N GLN A 84 -7.49 -4.62 5.88
CA GLN A 84 -8.45 -5.26 4.98
C GLN A 84 -8.05 -6.69 4.58
N GLN A 85 -7.01 -7.26 5.20
CA GLN A 85 -6.49 -8.61 4.95
C GLN A 85 -6.12 -8.89 3.48
N VAL A 86 -5.83 -7.85 2.69
CA VAL A 86 -5.29 -8.01 1.33
C VAL A 86 -3.81 -8.39 1.39
N ILE A 87 -3.10 -7.88 2.40
CA ILE A 87 -1.69 -8.16 2.65
C ILE A 87 -1.58 -8.86 4.01
N HIS A 88 -0.78 -9.91 4.08
CA HIS A 88 -0.47 -10.57 5.35
C HIS A 88 0.30 -9.63 6.27
N GLU A 89 -0.07 -9.59 7.55
CA GLU A 89 0.48 -8.70 8.58
C GLU A 89 1.98 -8.87 8.86
N ILE A 90 2.60 -9.97 8.39
CA ILE A 90 4.04 -10.16 8.48
C ILE A 90 4.80 -9.02 7.77
N LEU A 91 4.23 -8.46 6.71
CA LEU A 91 4.84 -7.34 5.99
C LEU A 91 4.91 -6.07 6.84
N ALA A 92 3.96 -5.84 7.75
CA ALA A 92 4.06 -4.71 8.66
C ALA A 92 5.26 -4.87 9.61
N LEU A 93 5.52 -6.10 10.08
CA LEU A 93 6.68 -6.39 10.93
C LEU A 93 7.98 -6.16 10.16
N ASP A 94 8.09 -6.65 8.92
CA ASP A 94 9.26 -6.42 8.06
C ASP A 94 9.52 -4.91 7.84
N MET A 95 8.47 -4.15 7.54
CA MET A 95 8.57 -2.70 7.36
C MET A 95 9.00 -1.99 8.63
N MET A 96 8.47 -2.38 9.79
CA MET A 96 8.89 -1.82 11.07
C MET A 96 10.35 -2.14 11.37
N ILE A 97 10.78 -3.39 11.17
CA ILE A 97 12.19 -3.80 11.36
C ILE A 97 13.10 -2.92 10.48
N LEU A 98 12.79 -2.77 9.19
CA LEU A 98 13.57 -1.93 8.28
C LEU A 98 13.65 -0.45 8.75
N MET A 99 12.54 0.10 9.25
CA MET A 99 12.50 1.50 9.68
C MET A 99 13.19 1.75 11.03
N LEU A 100 13.31 0.71 11.84
CA LEU A 100 13.82 0.77 13.21
C LEU A 100 15.21 0.15 13.38
N GLU A 101 15.76 -0.49 12.35
CA GLU A 101 17.10 -1.08 12.38
C GLU A 101 18.17 -0.01 12.68
N ASN A 102 18.06 1.17 12.06
CA ASN A 102 18.90 2.34 12.30
C ASN A 102 17.98 3.57 12.44
N PRO A 103 17.40 3.79 13.63
CA PRO A 103 16.32 4.74 13.78
C PRO A 103 16.81 6.19 13.62
N THR A 104 16.05 6.98 12.86
CA THR A 104 16.23 8.43 12.66
C THR A 104 14.91 9.13 12.99
N ASP A 105 14.91 10.44 13.22
CA ASP A 105 13.65 11.17 13.51
C ASP A 105 12.60 10.96 12.41
N ASP A 106 13.02 10.95 11.14
CA ASP A 106 12.12 10.70 10.01
C ASP A 106 11.65 9.24 9.95
N SER A 107 12.52 8.24 10.18
CA SER A 107 12.09 6.83 10.15
C SER A 107 11.17 6.49 11.33
N ILE A 108 11.37 7.12 12.48
CA ILE A 108 10.48 6.99 13.64
C ILE A 108 9.14 7.68 13.35
N GLU A 109 9.13 8.88 12.77
CA GLU A 109 7.89 9.56 12.37
C GLU A 109 7.07 8.71 11.39
N VAL A 110 7.72 8.11 10.38
CA VAL A 110 7.06 7.19 9.44
C VAL A 110 6.53 5.96 10.18
N THR A 111 7.31 5.36 11.08
CA THR A 111 6.90 4.17 11.85
C THR A 111 5.70 4.47 12.73
N VAL A 112 5.69 5.61 13.42
CA VAL A 112 4.57 6.07 14.25
C VAL A 112 3.33 6.30 13.40
N ALA A 113 3.47 6.99 12.26
CA ALA A 113 2.35 7.19 11.34
C ALA A 113 1.79 5.86 10.81
N PHE A 114 2.64 4.89 10.49
CA PHE A 114 2.25 3.56 10.04
C PHE A 114 1.53 2.76 11.13
N LEU A 115 2.10 2.70 12.34
CA LEU A 115 1.53 1.98 13.49
C LEU A 115 0.18 2.53 13.94
N LYS A 116 -0.05 3.83 13.81
CA LYS A 116 -1.38 4.40 14.07
C LYS A 116 -2.45 3.78 13.19
N GLU A 117 -2.12 3.45 11.94
CA GLU A 117 -3.11 2.98 10.96
C GLU A 117 -3.35 1.46 11.05
N CYS A 118 -2.32 0.64 11.33
CA CYS A 118 -2.46 -0.83 11.38
C CYS A 118 -2.25 -1.47 12.75
N GLY A 119 -1.94 -0.69 13.79
CA GLY A 119 -1.60 -1.23 15.11
C GLY A 119 -2.75 -1.96 15.81
N ALA A 120 -4.01 -1.58 15.52
CA ALA A 120 -5.18 -2.32 15.99
C ALA A 120 -5.17 -3.77 15.46
N LYS A 121 -5.03 -3.93 14.13
CA LYS A 121 -4.97 -5.25 13.47
C LYS A 121 -3.79 -6.08 13.96
N LEU A 122 -2.62 -5.46 14.11
CA LEU A 122 -1.45 -6.13 14.66
C LEU A 122 -1.64 -6.56 16.12
N SER A 123 -2.39 -5.80 16.92
CA SER A 123 -2.69 -6.16 18.32
C SER A 123 -3.62 -7.37 18.42
N GLU A 124 -4.51 -7.55 17.43
CA GLU A 124 -5.41 -8.69 17.33
C GLU A 124 -4.66 -9.96 16.91
N ILE A 125 -3.82 -9.86 15.87
CA ILE A 125 -3.24 -11.03 15.20
C ILE A 125 -1.84 -11.39 15.70
N SER A 126 -1.01 -10.39 16.02
CA SER A 126 0.39 -10.60 16.44
C SER A 126 0.78 -9.69 17.62
N PRO A 127 0.17 -9.89 18.81
CA PRO A 127 0.44 -9.06 19.98
C PRO A 127 1.91 -9.13 20.43
N ALA A 128 2.59 -10.25 20.17
CA ALA A 128 4.02 -10.41 20.45
C ALA A 128 4.90 -9.54 19.54
N GLY A 129 4.54 -9.36 18.26
CA GLY A 129 5.27 -8.51 17.32
C GLY A 129 5.26 -7.03 17.72
N LEU A 130 4.22 -6.57 18.41
CA LEU A 130 4.12 -5.21 18.95
C LEU A 130 4.82 -5.01 20.31
N ASN A 131 5.24 -6.08 20.99
CA ASN A 131 5.91 -6.01 22.30
C ASN A 131 7.40 -5.69 22.21
N GLY A 132 7.94 -5.46 21.00
CA GLY A 132 9.33 -5.05 20.84
C GLY A 132 9.61 -3.78 21.65
N ASN A 133 10.69 -3.80 22.43
CA ASN A 133 11.24 -2.65 23.13
C ASN A 133 11.82 -1.65 22.11
N ILE A 134 10.99 -1.11 21.22
CA ILE A 134 11.44 -0.34 20.05
C ILE A 134 12.27 0.89 20.48
N LEU A 135 12.20 1.31 21.75
CA LEU A 135 12.46 2.71 22.13
C LEU A 135 13.13 2.92 23.50
N ASN A 136 13.62 1.87 24.17
CA ASN A 136 14.15 2.04 25.54
C ASN A 136 15.61 2.53 25.59
N ASP A 137 16.43 2.30 24.56
CA ASP A 137 17.91 2.46 24.66
C ASP A 137 18.57 3.32 23.55
N ALA A 138 17.81 4.03 22.71
CA ALA A 138 18.38 4.93 21.69
C ALA A 138 18.47 6.38 22.22
N GLU A 139 19.58 7.08 21.97
CA GLU A 139 19.65 8.55 22.13
C GLU A 139 18.74 9.20 21.08
N ILE A 140 17.47 9.38 21.44
CA ILE A 140 16.45 9.99 20.59
C ILE A 140 16.16 11.42 21.02
N ASP A 141 15.82 12.26 20.05
CA ASP A 141 15.45 13.65 20.33
C ASP A 141 14.12 13.73 21.11
N LYS A 142 13.83 14.90 21.69
CA LYS A 142 12.60 15.11 22.48
C LYS A 142 11.32 14.95 21.67
N ARG A 143 11.33 15.31 20.39
CA ARG A 143 10.14 15.23 19.53
C ARG A 143 9.77 13.77 19.28
N THR A 144 10.76 12.97 18.99
CA THR A 144 10.70 11.53 18.81
C THR A 144 10.20 10.85 20.07
N GLN A 145 10.69 11.23 21.26
CA GLN A 145 10.13 10.77 22.55
C GLN A 145 8.63 11.02 22.68
N TYR A 146 8.14 12.22 22.33
CA TYR A 146 6.70 12.49 22.35
C TYR A 146 5.90 11.62 21.36
N MET A 147 6.42 11.38 20.16
CA MET A 147 5.74 10.52 19.17
C MET A 147 5.58 9.08 19.66
N ILE A 148 6.58 8.61 20.40
CA ILE A 148 6.62 7.29 21.04
C ILE A 148 5.59 7.19 22.17
N GLU A 149 5.55 8.18 23.05
CA GLU A 149 4.56 8.28 24.12
C GLU A 149 3.14 8.26 23.56
N VAL A 150 2.90 8.97 22.44
CA VAL A 150 1.61 8.96 21.74
C VAL A 150 1.23 7.54 21.31
N ILE A 151 2.16 6.73 20.79
CA ILE A 151 1.86 5.33 20.43
C ILE A 151 1.54 4.49 21.67
N PHE A 152 2.27 4.66 22.79
CA PHE A 152 1.96 3.95 24.02
C PHE A 152 0.57 4.31 24.56
N HIS A 153 0.17 5.58 24.47
CA HIS A 153 -1.18 6.02 24.82
C HIS A 153 -2.24 5.38 23.92
N ILE A 154 -2.08 5.46 22.59
CA ILE A 154 -3.01 4.85 21.63
C ILE A 154 -3.17 3.35 21.89
N ARG A 155 -2.06 2.67 22.16
CA ARG A 155 -2.04 1.24 22.47
C ARG A 155 -2.75 0.94 23.80
N LYS A 156 -2.52 1.74 24.84
CA LYS A 156 -3.20 1.60 26.14
C LYS A 156 -4.71 1.76 25.99
N ASP A 157 -5.13 2.68 25.12
CA ASP A 157 -6.52 2.91 24.76
C ASP A 157 -7.03 1.92 23.69
N LYS A 158 -6.28 0.84 23.43
CA LYS A 158 -6.62 -0.25 22.51
C LYS A 158 -7.00 0.23 21.11
N PHE A 159 -6.34 1.28 20.62
CA PHE A 159 -6.58 1.84 19.29
C PHE A 159 -8.04 2.27 19.04
N GLN A 160 -8.80 2.65 20.07
CA GLN A 160 -10.21 3.05 19.90
C GLN A 160 -10.42 4.17 18.85
N ALA A 161 -9.49 5.12 18.77
CA ALA A 161 -9.52 6.20 17.77
C ALA A 161 -9.01 5.78 16.38
N TYR A 162 -8.44 4.58 16.26
CA TYR A 162 -7.80 4.04 15.07
C TYR A 162 -8.21 2.56 14.87
N PRO A 163 -9.52 2.27 14.68
CA PRO A 163 -9.97 0.91 14.44
C PRO A 163 -9.34 0.37 13.15
N ALA A 164 -9.08 -0.94 13.09
CA ALA A 164 -8.47 -1.56 11.93
C ALA A 164 -9.34 -1.36 10.66
N VAL A 165 -10.60 -1.75 10.74
CA VAL A 165 -11.62 -1.56 9.70
C VAL A 165 -12.84 -0.94 10.38
N ILE A 166 -13.39 0.11 9.78
CA ILE A 166 -14.68 0.68 10.21
C ILE A 166 -15.82 -0.13 9.60
N GLU A 167 -16.95 -0.21 10.29
CA GLU A 167 -18.09 -1.08 9.93
C GLU A 167 -18.55 -0.87 8.48
N GLU A 168 -18.59 0.37 7.99
CA GLU A 168 -19.04 0.67 6.63
C GLU A 168 -18.08 0.21 5.53
N LEU A 169 -16.85 -0.16 5.88
CA LEU A 169 -15.81 -0.63 4.98
C LEU A 169 -15.51 -2.12 5.13
N ASP A 170 -16.23 -2.82 6.01
CA ASP A 170 -16.16 -4.28 6.15
C ASP A 170 -17.16 -4.93 5.17
N LEU A 171 -16.70 -5.07 3.92
CA LEU A 171 -17.58 -5.38 2.77
C LEU A 171 -17.39 -6.78 2.21
N ILE A 172 -16.42 -7.55 2.72
CA ILE A 172 -16.04 -8.86 2.19
C ILE A 172 -16.01 -9.86 3.34
N GLU A 173 -16.85 -10.89 3.24
CA GLU A 173 -16.89 -12.01 4.17
C GLU A 173 -15.52 -12.68 4.28
N GLU A 174 -15.15 -13.14 5.48
CA GLU A 174 -13.81 -13.71 5.75
C GLU A 174 -13.43 -14.85 4.79
N GLU A 175 -14.40 -15.68 4.38
CA GLU A 175 -14.19 -16.82 3.47
C GLU A 175 -13.86 -16.40 2.02
N ASP A 176 -14.24 -15.19 1.62
CA ASP A 176 -13.98 -14.62 0.30
C ASP A 176 -12.72 -13.75 0.27
N GLN A 177 -12.09 -13.51 1.43
CA GLN A 177 -10.86 -12.73 1.53
C GLN A 177 -9.67 -13.52 0.96
N ILE A 178 -8.78 -12.81 0.26
CA ILE A 178 -7.58 -13.39 -0.36
C ILE A 178 -6.35 -12.63 0.11
N THR A 179 -5.63 -13.22 1.06
CA THR A 179 -4.45 -12.60 1.65
C THR A 179 -3.18 -12.95 0.88
N HIS A 180 -2.41 -11.95 0.47
CA HIS A 180 -1.11 -12.15 -0.16
C HIS A 180 0.02 -12.09 0.89
N THR A 181 0.72 -13.21 1.08
CA THR A 181 1.95 -13.26 1.87
C THR A 181 3.14 -12.86 0.98
N ILE A 182 3.60 -11.62 1.13
CA ILE A 182 4.73 -11.03 0.41
C ILE A 182 5.58 -10.29 1.45
N THR A 183 6.89 -10.50 1.41
CA THR A 183 7.89 -9.87 2.30
C THR A 183 8.65 -8.76 1.57
N LEU A 184 9.44 -7.97 2.29
CA LEU A 184 10.27 -6.92 1.67
C LEU A 184 11.42 -7.47 0.81
N ASP A 185 11.86 -8.70 1.05
CA ASP A 185 12.98 -9.33 0.35
C ASP A 185 12.57 -10.08 -0.92
N ASP A 186 11.27 -10.33 -1.09
CA ASP A 186 10.74 -11.00 -2.27
C ASP A 186 11.01 -10.20 -3.57
N PRO A 187 11.24 -10.90 -4.70
CA PRO A 187 11.38 -10.24 -5.99
C PRO A 187 10.07 -9.56 -6.39
N LEU A 188 10.13 -8.24 -6.60
CA LEU A 188 8.95 -7.45 -6.95
C LEU A 188 8.78 -7.29 -8.48
N SER A 189 7.56 -7.48 -8.98
CA SER A 189 7.22 -7.32 -10.40
C SER A 189 6.13 -6.24 -10.58
N PRO A 190 6.52 -4.95 -10.68
CA PRO A 190 5.57 -3.84 -10.81
C PRO A 190 4.88 -3.77 -12.18
N GLN A 191 5.42 -4.40 -13.23
CA GLN A 191 4.82 -4.48 -14.58
C GLN A 191 4.33 -3.10 -15.09
N ASP A 192 5.20 -2.08 -15.03
CA ASP A 192 4.85 -0.69 -15.36
C ASP A 192 4.41 -0.51 -16.82
N GLU A 193 4.90 -1.38 -17.71
CA GLU A 193 4.54 -1.44 -19.13
C GLU A 193 3.05 -1.70 -19.36
N LEU A 194 2.36 -2.40 -18.44
CA LEU A 194 0.92 -2.65 -18.53
C LEU A 194 0.08 -1.38 -18.35
N SER A 195 0.70 -0.30 -17.88
CA SER A 195 0.02 0.97 -17.66
C SER A 195 0.19 1.92 -18.85
N LYS A 196 0.87 1.51 -19.90
CA LYS A 196 0.91 2.25 -21.17
C LYS A 196 -0.29 1.82 -21.99
N LEU A 197 -1.08 2.77 -22.48
CA LEU A 197 -2.05 2.50 -23.54
C LEU A 197 -1.25 2.02 -24.75
N LYS A 198 -1.25 0.71 -24.99
CA LYS A 198 -0.90 0.21 -26.31
C LYS A 198 -2.05 0.60 -27.22
N PHE A 199 -1.85 1.64 -28.02
CA PHE A 199 -2.68 1.83 -29.20
C PHE A 199 -2.52 0.57 -30.05
N LEU A 200 -3.55 -0.27 -30.06
CA LEU A 200 -3.67 -1.35 -31.03
C LEU A 200 -3.91 -0.71 -32.40
N PHE A 201 -2.87 -0.15 -33.01
CA PHE A 201 -2.84 0.02 -34.46
C PHE A 201 -2.62 -1.36 -35.04
N LEU A 202 -3.71 -2.03 -35.42
CA LEU A 202 -3.88 -3.24 -36.24
C LEU A 202 -5.31 -3.71 -35.91
N GLU A 203 -6.37 -3.18 -36.52
CA GLU A 203 -6.96 -3.66 -37.77
C GLU A 203 -7.94 -2.64 -38.39
N ALA A 204 -7.47 -1.46 -38.76
CA ALA A 204 -8.20 -0.60 -39.72
C ALA A 204 -7.17 0.16 -40.53
N GLY A 205 -7.02 -0.19 -41.80
CA GLY A 205 -5.95 0.27 -42.69
C GLY A 205 -5.97 1.77 -42.99
N PHE A 206 -5.51 2.59 -42.05
CA PHE A 206 -5.14 3.96 -42.30
C PHE A 206 -3.65 4.15 -42.03
N TYR A 207 -2.88 4.14 -43.13
CA TYR A 207 -1.51 4.64 -43.15
C TYR A 207 -1.56 6.15 -42.92
N PHE A 208 -1.06 6.62 -41.77
CA PHE A 208 -0.65 8.01 -41.63
C PHE A 208 0.86 8.08 -41.89
N CYS A 209 1.23 8.57 -43.07
CA CYS A 209 2.62 8.91 -43.37
C CYS A 209 2.93 10.31 -42.80
N PRO A 210 3.93 10.50 -41.91
CA PRO A 210 4.18 11.78 -41.24
C PRO A 210 4.91 12.83 -42.10
N SER A 211 4.96 12.66 -43.42
CA SER A 211 5.69 13.58 -44.30
C SER A 211 5.15 13.54 -45.73
N ALA A 212 4.03 14.22 -45.97
CA ALA A 212 3.69 14.66 -47.31
C ALA A 212 3.23 16.11 -47.21
N VAL A 213 4.16 16.99 -47.58
CA VAL A 213 3.93 18.41 -47.84
C VAL A 213 2.85 18.51 -48.90
N MET A 214 1.85 19.34 -48.62
CA MET A 214 0.85 19.81 -49.56
C MET A 214 1.56 20.53 -50.72
N PHE A 215 1.54 19.96 -51.93
CA PHE A 215 1.63 20.71 -53.17
C PHE A 215 0.71 20.05 -54.20
N LEU A 216 0.05 20.92 -54.98
CA LEU A 216 -1.06 20.68 -55.91
C LEU A 216 -0.83 19.52 -56.88
#